data_AF-A0A7Y4S0C8-F1
#
_entry.id   AF-A0A7Y4S0C8-F1
#
_cell.length_a   1.000
_cell.length_b   1.000
_cell.length_c   1.000
_cell.angle_alpha   90.00
_cell.angle_beta   90.00
_cell.angle_gamma   90.00
#
_symmetry.space_group_name_H-M   'P 1'
#
loop_
_entity.id
_entity.type
_entity.pdbx_description
1 polymer ?
#
loop_
_entity_poly.entity_id
_entity_poly.type
_entity_poly.pdbx_seq_one_letter_code
_entity_poly.pdbx_strand_id
1 'polypeptide(L)'
;MQRLHLDDLVGYVKEKGGWDIVSLPAIAEEQTEHHFNTLRGPRKVIRQPGTPLHGARESLETLAIIRANMAEYLFYGQYQQAPVPMGGGMIKTDWIQRFTPDMLPETFDLKLQTWDTASKRVRVRKNLRSHASALGG
;
A
#
# COMPACT_ATOMS: atom_id res chain seq x y z
N MET A 1 -0.28 18.98 2.65
CA MET A 1 0.81 18.20 2.04
C MET A 1 0.32 16.77 1.88
N GLN A 2 0.53 16.14 0.73
CA GLN A 2 0.16 14.75 0.49
C GLN A 2 1.37 13.87 0.79
N ARG A 3 1.20 12.77 1.55
CA ARG A 3 2.27 11.80 1.78
C ARG A 3 2.25 10.74 0.69
N LEU A 4 2.98 10.98 -0.38
CA LEU A 4 2.91 10.14 -1.59
C LEU A 4 3.77 8.87 -1.51
N HIS A 5 4.70 8.78 -0.55
CA HIS A 5 5.59 7.63 -0.37
C HIS A 5 6.06 7.54 1.08
N LEU A 6 6.46 6.35 1.54
CA LEU A 6 7.02 6.16 2.88
C LEU A 6 8.29 7.00 3.09
N ASP A 7 9.16 7.01 2.08
CA ASP A 7 10.45 7.73 2.07
C ASP A 7 10.33 9.20 1.62
N ASP A 8 9.13 9.79 1.73
CA ASP A 8 8.99 11.24 1.51
C ASP A 8 9.75 12.03 2.59
N LEU A 9 9.82 13.36 2.43
CA LEU A 9 10.52 14.22 3.39
C LEU A 9 10.04 14.01 4.83
N VAL A 10 8.73 13.77 5.02
CA VAL A 10 8.15 13.52 6.33
C VAL A 10 8.65 12.19 6.90
N GLY A 11 8.75 11.15 6.09
CA GLY A 11 9.34 9.86 6.47
C GLY A 11 10.79 10.00 6.89
N TYR A 12 11.60 10.67 6.07
CA TYR A 12 13.01 10.91 6.36
C TYR A 12 13.24 11.69 7.66
N VAL A 13 12.45 12.76 7.88
CA VAL A 13 12.56 13.59 9.09
C VAL A 13 12.04 12.84 10.32
N LYS A 14 11.00 12.01 10.17
CA LYS A 14 10.49 11.14 11.23
C LYS A 14 11.55 10.14 11.70
N GLU A 15 12.31 9.53 10.77
CA GLU A 15 13.40 8.60 11.12
C GLU A 15 14.53 9.26 11.91
N LYS A 16 14.83 10.54 11.62
CA LYS A 16 15.84 11.31 12.36
C LYS A 16 15.42 11.69 13.78
N GLY A 17 14.12 11.64 14.09
CA GLY A 17 13.58 12.01 15.39
C GLY A 17 13.72 13.50 15.72
N GLY A 18 13.26 13.87 16.92
CA GLY A 18 13.34 15.26 17.43
C GLY A 18 12.22 16.19 16.95
N TRP A 19 11.13 15.63 16.43
CA TRP A 19 9.98 16.39 15.93
C TRP A 19 8.69 15.91 16.58
N ASP A 20 7.84 16.86 16.95
CA ASP A 20 6.46 16.58 17.33
C ASP A 20 5.60 16.43 16.06
N ILE A 21 5.07 15.22 15.85
CA ILE A 21 4.31 14.90 14.65
C ILE A 21 2.83 15.20 14.89
N VAL A 22 2.30 16.15 14.12
CA VAL A 22 0.86 16.42 14.07
C VAL A 22 0.26 15.70 12.86
N SER A 23 -0.45 14.61 13.11
CA SER A 23 -1.21 13.87 12.10
C SER A 23 -2.71 14.08 12.30
N LEU A 24 -3.41 14.45 11.23
CA LEU A 24 -4.86 14.70 11.23
C LEU A 24 -5.52 13.91 10.10
N PRO A 25 -5.73 12.60 10.29
CA PRO A 25 -6.33 11.74 9.28
C PRO A 25 -7.80 12.12 9.04
N ALA A 26 -8.22 12.06 7.77
CA ALA A 26 -9.58 12.37 7.34
C ALA A 26 -10.62 11.54 8.10
N ILE A 27 -10.33 10.27 8.40
CA ILE A 27 -11.12 9.40 9.27
C ILE A 27 -10.24 9.00 10.46
N ALA A 28 -10.72 9.19 11.69
CA ALA A 28 -9.98 8.78 12.88
C ALA A 28 -9.88 7.25 12.93
N GLU A 29 -8.67 6.70 13.02
CA GLU A 29 -8.44 5.25 13.16
C GLU A 29 -8.46 4.82 14.63
N GLU A 30 -8.06 5.73 15.51
CA GLU A 30 -8.05 5.56 16.96
C GLU A 30 -8.63 6.80 17.65
N GLN A 31 -8.87 6.71 18.95
CA GLN A 31 -9.30 7.87 19.72
C GLN A 31 -8.13 8.85 19.84
N THR A 32 -8.30 10.07 19.33
CA THR A 32 -7.28 11.12 19.45
C THR A 32 -7.80 12.33 20.21
N GLU A 33 -6.88 13.00 20.91
CA GLU A 33 -7.14 14.21 21.65
C GLU A 33 -6.18 15.31 21.19
N HIS A 34 -6.73 16.45 20.78
CA HIS A 34 -5.96 17.58 20.29
C HIS A 34 -6.28 18.84 21.10
N HIS A 35 -5.22 19.55 21.49
CA HIS A 35 -5.30 20.80 22.25
C HIS A 35 -4.83 21.94 21.36
N PHE A 36 -5.62 23.01 21.30
CA PHE A 36 -5.33 24.18 20.48
C PHE A 36 -5.49 25.45 21.31
N ASN A 37 -4.53 26.35 21.22
CA ASN A 37 -4.71 27.70 21.73
C ASN A 37 -5.41 28.53 20.67
N THR A 38 -6.59 29.07 21.00
CA THR A 38 -7.35 29.96 20.11
C THR A 38 -7.40 31.36 20.71
N LEU A 39 -7.80 32.35 19.90
CA LEU A 39 -8.05 33.71 20.37
C LEU A 39 -9.12 33.80 21.48
N ARG A 40 -9.94 32.74 21.64
CA ARG A 40 -10.98 32.62 22.67
C ARG A 40 -10.55 31.73 23.85
N GLY A 41 -9.28 31.33 23.91
CA GLY A 41 -8.73 30.44 24.93
C GLY A 41 -8.39 29.03 24.41
N PRO A 42 -7.88 28.16 25.30
CA PRO A 42 -7.54 26.79 24.96
C PRO A 42 -8.80 25.98 24.61
N ARG A 43 -8.70 25.17 23.56
CA ARG A 43 -9.76 24.29 23.10
C ARG A 43 -9.24 22.86 23.02
N LYS A 44 -10.03 21.93 23.54
CA LYS A 44 -9.80 20.49 23.43
C LYS A 44 -10.79 19.90 22.42
N VAL A 45 -10.29 19.07 21.51
CA VAL A 45 -11.11 18.29 20.57
C VAL A 45 -10.76 16.83 20.74
N ILE A 46 -11.77 16.01 21.02
CA ILE A 46 -11.65 14.55 21.09
C ILE A 46 -12.32 13.97 19.85
N ARG A 47 -11.61 13.09 19.15
CA ARG A 47 -12.14 12.35 18.00
C ARG A 47 -12.27 10.88 18.38
N GLN A 48 -13.44 10.31 18.15
CA GLN A 48 -13.67 8.88 18.28
C GLN A 48 -13.28 8.17 16.97
N PRO A 49 -12.88 6.89 17.01
CA PRO A 49 -12.66 6.10 15.81
C PRO A 49 -13.84 6.17 14.84
N GLY A 50 -13.57 6.25 13.55
CA GLY A 50 -14.57 6.38 12.48
C GLY A 50 -15.13 7.80 12.29
N THR A 51 -14.74 8.79 13.09
CA THR A 51 -15.25 10.17 12.92
C THR A 51 -14.49 10.95 11.84
N PRO A 52 -15.19 11.73 10.99
CA PRO A 52 -14.53 12.55 9.98
C PRO A 52 -13.78 13.73 10.62
N LEU A 53 -12.69 14.18 10.02
CA LEU A 53 -11.92 15.33 10.49
C LEU A 53 -12.74 16.61 10.42
N HIS A 54 -13.50 16.79 9.33
CA HIS A 54 -14.36 17.95 9.12
C HIS A 54 -15.61 17.55 8.32
N GLY A 55 -16.60 16.96 9.00
CA GLY A 55 -17.81 16.40 8.37
C GLY A 55 -18.62 17.39 7.50
N ALA A 56 -18.58 18.69 7.82
CA ALA A 56 -19.25 19.72 7.01
C ALA A 56 -18.54 20.02 5.68
N ARG A 57 -17.31 19.55 5.50
CA ARG A 57 -16.54 19.70 4.25
C ARG A 57 -16.51 18.39 3.48
N GLU A 58 -16.21 17.30 4.19
CA GLU A 58 -16.18 15.94 3.64
C GLU A 58 -16.88 15.03 4.64
N SER A 59 -18.12 14.63 4.31
CA SER A 59 -18.85 13.66 5.11
C SER A 59 -18.22 12.27 4.99
N LEU A 60 -18.60 11.34 5.86
CA LEU A 60 -18.15 9.94 5.75
C LEU A 60 -18.59 9.31 4.42
N GLU A 61 -19.77 9.66 3.92
CA GLU A 61 -20.25 9.23 2.61
C GLU A 61 -19.38 9.77 1.49
N THR A 62 -19.03 11.07 1.52
CA THR A 62 -18.11 11.67 0.56
C THR A 62 -16.74 10.99 0.61
N LEU A 63 -16.20 10.73 1.80
CA LEU A 63 -14.91 10.05 1.98
C LEU A 63 -14.97 8.60 1.47
N ALA A 64 -16.09 7.90 1.63
CA ALA A 64 -16.30 6.57 1.08
C ALA A 64 -16.31 6.58 -0.45
N ILE A 65 -16.99 7.54 -1.06
CA ILE A 65 -17.00 7.74 -2.52
C ILE A 65 -15.58 8.04 -3.03
N ILE A 66 -14.85 8.94 -2.36
CA ILE A 66 -13.46 9.25 -2.70
C ILE A 66 -12.59 8.00 -2.61
N ARG A 67 -12.71 7.24 -1.52
CA ARG A 67 -11.95 5.99 -1.32
C ARG A 67 -12.28 4.94 -2.39
N ALA A 68 -13.53 4.84 -2.84
CA ALA A 68 -13.94 3.89 -3.87
C ALA A 68 -13.42 4.27 -5.27
N ASN A 69 -13.31 5.56 -5.57
CA ASN A 69 -12.86 6.06 -6.87
C ASN A 69 -11.34 6.25 -6.98
N MET A 70 -10.61 6.11 -5.87
CA MET A 70 -9.17 6.30 -5.83
C MET A 70 -8.47 5.00 -5.45
N ALA A 71 -7.25 4.78 -5.98
CA ALA A 71 -6.43 3.66 -5.53
C ALA A 71 -6.18 3.76 -4.02
N GLU A 72 -6.32 2.64 -3.31
CA GLU A 72 -6.26 2.59 -1.84
C GLU A 72 -4.95 3.19 -1.30
N TYR A 73 -3.83 2.91 -1.96
CA TYR A 73 -2.53 3.52 -1.68
C TYR A 73 -2.58 5.06 -1.63
N LEU A 74 -3.24 5.69 -2.60
CA LEU A 74 -3.34 7.14 -2.68
C LEU A 74 -4.27 7.68 -1.57
N PHE A 75 -5.35 6.96 -1.24
CA PHE A 75 -6.22 7.34 -0.12
C PHE A 75 -5.48 7.38 1.19
N TYR A 76 -4.71 6.33 1.49
CA TYR A 76 -3.94 6.25 2.72
C TYR A 76 -2.86 7.35 2.81
N GLY A 77 -2.16 7.63 1.71
CA GLY A 77 -1.17 8.71 1.66
C GLY A 77 -1.76 10.12 1.76
N GLN A 78 -2.84 10.39 1.03
CA GLN A 78 -3.43 11.73 0.90
C GLN A 78 -4.41 12.08 2.02
N TYR A 79 -5.34 11.17 2.34
CA TYR A 79 -6.43 11.43 3.28
C TYR A 79 -6.10 10.96 4.69
N GLN A 80 -5.45 9.80 4.85
CA GLN A 80 -5.07 9.29 6.17
C GLN A 80 -3.69 9.76 6.65
N GLN A 81 -2.88 10.39 5.80
CA GLN A 81 -1.49 10.78 6.10
C GLN A 81 -0.60 9.60 6.53
N ALA A 82 -0.97 8.39 6.12
CA ALA A 82 -0.35 7.13 6.48
C ALA A 82 0.04 6.38 5.20
N PRO A 83 1.09 6.82 4.48
CA PRO A 83 1.51 6.13 3.26
C PRO A 83 1.79 4.66 3.56
N VAL A 84 1.18 3.77 2.79
CA VAL A 84 1.40 2.32 2.88
C VAL A 84 2.49 1.90 1.89
N PRO A 85 3.24 0.82 2.12
CA PRO A 85 4.19 0.31 1.13
C PRO A 85 3.51 0.04 -0.22
N MET A 86 4.21 0.26 -1.34
CA MET A 86 3.76 -0.21 -2.66
C MET A 86 3.51 -1.72 -2.60
N GLY A 87 2.24 -2.13 -2.76
CA GLY A 87 1.79 -3.52 -2.61
C GLY A 87 1.15 -3.89 -1.26
N GLY A 88 1.32 -3.08 -0.22
CA GLY A 88 0.82 -3.34 1.15
C GLY A 88 -0.70 -3.25 1.35
N GLY A 89 -1.44 -2.83 0.31
CA GLY A 89 -2.91 -2.81 0.29
C GLY A 89 -3.49 -3.53 -0.93
N MET A 90 -2.72 -4.38 -1.60
CA MET A 90 -3.14 -5.01 -2.86
C MET A 90 -4.16 -6.13 -2.66
N ILE A 91 -4.21 -6.75 -1.47
CA ILE A 91 -5.15 -7.82 -1.13
C ILE A 91 -5.82 -7.49 0.19
N LYS A 92 -7.15 -7.33 0.17
CA LYS A 92 -7.95 -7.23 1.39
C LYS A 92 -8.26 -8.63 1.91
N THR A 93 -8.18 -8.83 3.23
CA THR A 93 -8.50 -10.11 3.85
C THR A 93 -9.89 -10.61 3.46
N ASP A 94 -10.87 -9.70 3.36
CA ASP A 94 -12.25 -10.02 2.98
C ASP A 94 -12.40 -10.48 1.52
N TRP A 95 -11.39 -10.25 0.67
CA TRP A 95 -11.36 -10.80 -0.70
C TRP A 95 -10.95 -12.26 -0.73
N ILE A 96 -10.31 -12.75 0.33
CA ILE A 96 -9.83 -14.13 0.42
C ILE A 96 -10.99 -15.02 0.87
N GLN A 97 -11.61 -15.69 -0.08
CA GLN A 97 -12.61 -16.71 0.18
C GLN A 97 -11.94 -18.07 0.41
N ARG A 98 -12.48 -18.86 1.35
CA ARG A 98 -12.04 -20.24 1.60
C ARG A 98 -13.04 -21.19 0.95
N PHE A 99 -12.53 -22.09 0.12
CA PHE A 99 -13.32 -23.12 -0.54
C PHE A 99 -12.91 -24.50 -0.02
N THR A 100 -13.88 -25.35 0.28
CA THR A 100 -13.68 -26.79 0.48
C THR A 100 -14.03 -27.53 -0.81
N PRO A 101 -13.56 -28.79 -1.00
CA PRO A 101 -13.81 -29.53 -2.24
C PRO A 101 -15.30 -29.67 -2.61
N ASP A 102 -16.18 -29.73 -1.62
CA ASP A 102 -17.64 -29.77 -1.75
C ASP A 102 -18.28 -28.42 -2.15
N MET A 103 -17.55 -27.31 -2.03
CA MET A 103 -18.00 -25.97 -2.44
C MET A 103 -17.63 -25.62 -3.89
N LEU A 104 -16.78 -26.44 -4.53
CA LEU A 104 -16.38 -26.22 -5.91
C LEU A 104 -17.49 -26.69 -6.85
N PRO A 105 -17.79 -25.93 -7.92
CA PRO A 105 -18.74 -26.40 -8.93
C PRO A 105 -18.18 -27.66 -9.63
N GLU A 106 -19.07 -28.58 -10.01
CA GLU A 106 -18.69 -29.81 -10.71
C GLU A 106 -18.03 -29.52 -12.07
N THR A 107 -18.41 -28.41 -12.70
CA THR A 107 -17.90 -27.95 -13.99
C THR A 107 -17.60 -26.46 -13.97
N PHE A 108 -16.67 -26.03 -14.83
CA PHE A 108 -16.33 -24.64 -15.05
C PHE A 108 -16.59 -24.28 -16.51
N ASP A 109 -17.28 -23.17 -16.75
CA ASP A 109 -17.58 -22.67 -18.11
C ASP A 109 -16.30 -22.26 -18.87
N LEU A 110 -15.26 -21.85 -18.13
CA LEU A 110 -13.97 -21.44 -18.68
C LEU A 110 -12.82 -21.85 -17.75
N LYS A 111 -11.78 -22.44 -18.33
CA LYS A 111 -10.52 -22.75 -17.64
C LYS A 111 -9.39 -21.88 -18.22
N LEU A 112 -8.95 -20.88 -17.46
CA LEU A 112 -7.79 -20.05 -17.80
C LEU A 112 -6.56 -20.56 -17.03
N GLN A 113 -5.46 -20.77 -17.74
CA GLN A 113 -4.18 -21.12 -17.13
C GLN A 113 -3.16 -20.02 -17.42
N THR A 114 -2.45 -19.60 -16.38
CA THR A 114 -1.29 -18.72 -16.49
C THR A 114 -0.11 -19.43 -15.85
N TRP A 115 1.08 -19.26 -16.41
CA TRP A 115 2.27 -19.97 -16.00
C TRP A 115 3.35 -18.95 -15.65
N ASP A 116 3.76 -18.91 -14.38
CA ASP A 116 5.00 -18.26 -13.98
C ASP A 116 6.14 -19.30 -14.03
N THR A 117 6.94 -19.23 -15.09
CA THR A 117 8.03 -20.18 -15.29
C THR A 117 9.31 -19.63 -14.68
N ALA A 118 9.66 -20.13 -13.49
CA ALA A 118 10.91 -19.84 -12.79
C ALA A 118 12.12 -20.36 -13.60
N SER A 119 12.51 -19.66 -14.65
CA SER A 119 13.60 -20.02 -15.55
C SER A 119 14.90 -19.36 -15.08
N LYS A 120 15.82 -20.17 -14.52
CA LYS A 120 17.21 -19.74 -14.30
C LYS A 120 18.02 -19.95 -15.58
N ARG A 121 18.70 -18.92 -16.08
CA ARG A 121 19.66 -19.08 -17.20
C ARG A 121 20.82 -19.97 -16.77
N VAL A 122 20.93 -21.17 -17.31
CA VAL A 122 22.15 -21.98 -17.22
C VAL A 122 23.17 -21.40 -18.21
N ARG A 123 24.27 -20.84 -17.70
CA ARG A 123 25.40 -20.39 -18.52
C ARG A 123 26.16 -21.62 -19.04
N VAL A 124 25.96 -21.97 -20.31
CA VAL A 124 26.79 -22.99 -20.97
C VAL A 124 28.18 -22.41 -21.21
N ARG A 125 29.21 -22.99 -20.59
CA ARG A 125 30.61 -22.71 -20.96
C ARG A 125 30.90 -23.41 -22.29
N LYS A 126 31.14 -22.64 -23.36
CA LYS A 126 31.72 -23.18 -24.60
C LYS A 126 33.18 -23.56 -24.33
N ASN A 127 33.47 -24.85 -24.25
CA ASN A 127 34.84 -25.33 -24.40
C ASN A 127 35.19 -25.25 -25.90
N LEU A 128 35.90 -24.19 -26.32
CA LEU A 128 36.58 -24.21 -27.61
C LEU A 128 37.73 -25.23 -27.52
N ARG A 129 37.59 -26.37 -28.19
CA ARG A 129 38.73 -27.20 -28.57
C ARG A 129 39.33 -26.60 -29.84
N SER A 130 40.50 -25.99 -29.76
CA SER A 130 41.32 -25.69 -30.93
C SER A 130 41.91 -26.99 -31.47
N HIS A 131 41.44 -27.45 -32.62
CA HIS A 131 42.20 -28.39 -33.45
C HIS A 131 43.25 -27.60 -34.21
N ALA A 132 44.52 -27.74 -33.81
CA ALA A 132 45.64 -27.37 -34.66
C ALA A 132 46.03 -28.59 -35.49
N SER A 133 45.62 -28.59 -36.75
CA SER A 133 46.24 -29.35 -37.82
C SER A 133 47.61 -28.74 -38.12
N ALA A 134 48.67 -29.53 -38.08
CA ALA A 134 49.94 -29.23 -38.72
C ALA A 134 50.44 -30.50 -39.42
N LEU A 135 50.15 -30.57 -40.72
CA LEU A 135 50.88 -31.39 -41.69
C LEU A 135 52.18 -30.67 -42.05
N GLY A 136 53.28 -31.43 -42.19
CA GLY A 136 54.42 -31.06 -43.04
C GLY A 136 55.79 -31.24 -42.41
N GLY A 137 56.56 -32.22 -42.90
CA GLY A 137 58.00 -32.38 -42.67
C GLY A 137 58.42 -33.80 -42.39
#